data_AF-A0A150HGR1-F1
#
_entry.id   AF-A0A150HGR1-F1
#
_cell.length_a   1.000
_cell.length_b   1.000
_cell.length_c   1.000
_cell.angle_alpha   90.00
_cell.angle_beta   90.00
_cell.angle_gamma   90.00
#
_symmetry.space_group_name_H-M   'P 1'
#
loop_
_entity.id
_entity.type
_entity.pdbx_description
1 polymer ?
#
loop_
_entity_poly.entity_id
_entity_poly.type
_entity_poly.pdbx_seq_one_letter_code
_entity_poly.pdbx_strand_id
1 'polypeptide(L)'
;MLSKVPEITLWFWIIKILCTTVGESFADWINTTLGVGLEATSVIFTVVLAAVLSWQLALRRYVPFVYWLTVVVVSVTGTLYTDILTDDLAVPLGVSTLVFAIVLAAVFGAWWASQRTLSIHSITTTRRELFYWLAILVTFALGTAAGDGILELTGWSPGVSVLLPAGLLVAVIVGWRMGGNPVLAFWLAYILTRPLGANLGDWMSFPVSDGGLGIGVGPTSIFFLGAILATVVYLTITRTDATENAQTRRPQTTPRRRRGTLIYFSAVAAIAAAVLVWAHAQPHSTAAASEEGPNTVVTLAPEESATINFPNGSVANYRSIVEDTLGLVMAGDTAGAQTRITDLEKAWDEDQPTLQPLDGTGWTILDGQIDAVLKSVRASTPDPTAEKSALSTLLNTLSS
;
A
#
# COMPACT_ATOMS: atom_id res chain seq x y z
N MET A 1 -24.23 -26.52 5.94
CA MET A 1 -23.86 -25.34 6.73
C MET A 1 -24.61 -24.13 6.16
N LEU A 2 -24.93 -23.15 7.00
CA LEU A 2 -25.44 -21.86 6.55
C LEU A 2 -24.32 -21.08 5.86
N SER A 3 -24.66 -20.10 5.00
CA SER A 3 -23.67 -19.18 4.43
C SER A 3 -22.88 -18.49 5.54
N LYS A 4 -21.57 -18.41 5.39
CA LYS A 4 -20.66 -17.72 6.33
C LYS A 4 -20.20 -16.35 5.83
N VAL A 5 -20.76 -15.88 4.72
CA VAL A 5 -20.43 -14.60 4.08
C VAL A 5 -21.62 -13.64 4.25
N PRO A 6 -21.38 -12.35 4.55
CA PRO A 6 -22.42 -11.33 4.68
C PRO A 6 -23.23 -11.17 3.40
N GLU A 7 -24.43 -10.61 3.54
CA GLU A 7 -25.19 -10.11 2.41
C GLU A 7 -24.49 -8.91 1.76
N ILE A 8 -24.55 -8.83 0.43
CA ILE A 8 -23.95 -7.74 -0.35
C ILE A 8 -24.90 -6.52 -0.30
N THR A 9 -24.95 -5.86 0.86
CA THR A 9 -25.70 -4.61 1.06
C THR A 9 -24.81 -3.39 0.80
N LEU A 10 -25.35 -2.18 0.93
CA LEU A 10 -24.54 -0.96 0.91
C LEU A 10 -23.46 -0.98 2.02
N TRP A 11 -23.82 -1.50 3.20
CA TRP A 11 -22.89 -1.61 4.33
C TRP A 11 -21.71 -2.51 4.04
N PHE A 12 -21.91 -3.60 3.28
CA PHE A 12 -20.82 -4.48 2.84
C PHE A 12 -19.76 -3.69 2.05
N TRP A 13 -20.18 -2.83 1.13
CA TRP A 13 -19.25 -2.04 0.32
C TRP A 13 -18.58 -0.94 1.13
N ILE A 14 -19.31 -0.27 2.03
CA ILE A 14 -18.75 0.75 2.93
C ILE A 14 -17.61 0.15 3.76
N ILE A 15 -17.91 -0.88 4.55
CA ILE A 15 -16.89 -1.47 5.44
C ILE A 15 -15.77 -2.14 4.65
N LYS A 16 -16.03 -2.73 3.47
CA LYS A 16 -14.97 -3.25 2.59
C LYS A 16 -14.00 -2.15 2.16
N ILE A 17 -14.50 -0.99 1.74
CA ILE A 17 -13.65 0.15 1.36
C ILE A 17 -12.85 0.64 2.57
N LEU A 18 -13.47 0.75 3.75
CA LEU A 18 -12.75 1.11 4.98
C LEU A 18 -11.64 0.09 5.29
N CYS A 19 -11.92 -1.22 5.19
CA CYS A 19 -10.91 -2.27 5.43
C CYS A 19 -9.78 -2.25 4.40
N THR A 20 -10.07 -1.92 3.13
CA THR A 20 -9.02 -1.80 2.11
C THR A 20 -8.14 -0.58 2.33
N THR A 21 -8.67 0.51 2.86
CA THR A 21 -7.85 1.69 3.20
C THR A 21 -7.03 1.47 4.47
N VAL A 22 -7.60 0.85 5.51
CA VAL A 22 -6.83 0.46 6.72
C VAL A 22 -5.71 -0.50 6.37
N GLY A 23 -5.96 -1.48 5.50
CA GLY A 23 -4.95 -2.48 5.18
C GLY A 23 -3.65 -1.86 4.69
N GLU A 24 -3.75 -0.79 3.91
CA GLU A 24 -2.62 0.01 3.41
C GLU A 24 -1.97 0.80 4.55
N SER A 25 -2.68 1.81 5.06
CA SER A 25 -2.11 2.75 6.03
C SER A 25 -1.67 2.10 7.34
N PHE A 26 -2.33 1.02 7.78
CA PHE A 26 -1.94 0.33 9.02
C PHE A 26 -0.71 -0.56 8.83
N ALA A 27 -0.53 -1.16 7.65
CA ALA A 27 0.70 -1.89 7.33
C ALA A 27 1.88 -0.93 7.36
N ASP A 28 1.75 0.21 6.68
CA ASP A 28 2.76 1.27 6.63
C ASP A 28 3.09 1.80 8.01
N TRP A 29 2.07 2.04 8.84
CA TRP A 29 2.27 2.57 10.19
C TRP A 29 3.09 1.62 11.07
N ILE A 30 2.85 0.32 10.97
CA ILE A 30 3.60 -0.66 11.76
C ILE A 30 5.02 -0.81 11.23
N ASN A 31 5.17 -0.84 9.91
CA ASN A 31 6.47 -0.97 9.27
C ASN A 31 7.37 0.24 9.59
N THR A 32 6.86 1.44 9.32
CA THR A 32 7.63 2.70 9.35
C THR A 32 7.66 3.35 10.72
N THR A 33 6.50 3.55 11.37
CA THR A 33 6.39 4.38 12.57
C THR A 33 6.70 3.60 13.84
N LEU A 34 6.36 2.30 13.89
CA LEU A 34 6.70 1.43 15.02
C LEU A 34 8.09 0.79 14.87
N GLY A 35 8.76 0.95 13.72
CA GLY A 35 10.13 0.48 13.49
C GLY A 35 10.29 -1.04 13.60
N VAL A 36 9.21 -1.80 13.42
CA VAL A 36 9.24 -3.27 13.54
C VAL A 36 9.95 -3.89 12.34
N GLY A 37 9.97 -3.21 11.20
CA GLY A 37 10.52 -3.68 9.93
C GLY A 37 9.58 -4.61 9.17
N LEU A 38 9.77 -4.67 7.86
CA LEU A 38 8.83 -5.29 6.92
C LEU A 38 8.75 -6.82 7.12
N GLU A 39 9.91 -7.49 7.22
CA GLU A 39 9.97 -8.94 7.41
C GLU A 39 9.30 -9.39 8.72
N ALA A 40 9.64 -8.73 9.84
CA ALA A 40 9.11 -9.10 11.16
C ALA A 40 7.60 -8.85 11.23
N THR A 41 7.14 -7.71 10.71
CA THR A 41 5.70 -7.38 10.62
C THR A 41 4.96 -8.44 9.79
N SER A 42 5.52 -8.84 8.65
CA SER A 42 4.96 -9.86 7.77
C SER A 42 4.82 -11.23 8.43
N VAL A 43 5.85 -11.66 9.19
CA VAL A 43 5.79 -12.92 9.95
C VAL A 43 4.70 -12.86 11.03
N ILE A 44 4.62 -11.77 11.79
CA ILE A 44 3.61 -11.57 12.83
C ILE A 44 2.20 -11.64 12.22
N PHE A 45 1.94 -10.85 11.17
CA PHE A 45 0.63 -10.82 10.53
C PHE A 45 0.28 -12.13 9.82
N THR A 46 1.26 -12.87 9.31
CA THR A 46 1.03 -14.22 8.78
C THR A 46 0.55 -15.18 9.87
N VAL A 47 1.14 -15.12 11.07
CA VAL A 47 0.71 -15.93 12.22
C VAL A 47 -0.69 -15.50 12.70
N VAL A 48 -0.94 -14.19 12.80
CA VAL A 48 -2.26 -13.67 13.17
C VAL A 48 -3.31 -14.07 12.13
N LEU A 49 -2.99 -13.99 10.83
CA LEU A 49 -3.83 -14.43 9.73
C LEU A 49 -4.19 -15.90 9.88
N ALA A 50 -3.21 -16.77 10.11
CA ALA A 50 -3.45 -18.19 10.32
C ALA A 50 -4.40 -18.44 11.51
N ALA A 51 -4.24 -17.69 12.61
CA ALA A 51 -5.09 -17.80 13.80
C ALA A 51 -6.54 -17.34 13.53
N VAL A 52 -6.74 -16.14 12.97
CA VAL A 52 -8.09 -15.61 12.70
C VAL A 52 -8.79 -16.38 11.60
N LEU A 53 -8.06 -16.82 10.58
CA LEU A 53 -8.61 -17.66 9.51
C LEU A 53 -9.04 -19.02 10.06
N SER A 54 -8.23 -19.64 10.94
CA SER A 54 -8.61 -20.89 11.61
C SER A 54 -9.86 -20.72 12.46
N TRP A 55 -10.00 -19.60 13.17
CA TRP A 55 -11.22 -19.26 13.91
C TRP A 55 -12.42 -19.13 12.97
N GLN A 56 -12.29 -18.39 11.88
CA GLN A 56 -13.35 -18.23 10.87
C GLN A 56 -13.78 -19.57 10.26
N LEU A 57 -12.82 -20.42 9.89
CA LEU A 57 -13.09 -21.76 9.33
C LEU A 57 -13.80 -22.67 10.33
N ALA A 58 -13.50 -22.55 11.64
CA ALA A 58 -14.11 -23.34 12.70
C ALA A 58 -15.58 -22.97 12.99
N LEU A 59 -15.97 -21.71 12.77
CA LEU A 59 -17.34 -21.25 12.98
C LEU A 59 -18.31 -21.90 11.98
N ARG A 60 -19.51 -22.29 12.43
CA ARG A 60 -20.52 -22.95 11.57
C ARG A 60 -21.56 -21.98 10.98
N ARG A 61 -21.49 -20.71 11.35
CA ARG A 61 -22.42 -19.64 10.96
C ARG A 61 -21.65 -18.33 10.77
N TYR A 62 -22.23 -17.42 10.00
CA TYR A 62 -21.73 -16.06 9.88
C TYR A 62 -21.73 -15.36 11.25
N VAL A 63 -20.57 -14.82 11.63
CA VAL A 63 -20.38 -13.95 12.79
C VAL A 63 -19.71 -12.68 12.29
N PRO A 64 -20.41 -11.53 12.26
CA PRO A 64 -19.90 -10.29 11.65
C PRO A 64 -18.51 -9.91 12.13
N PHE A 65 -18.29 -9.94 13.46
CA PHE A 65 -17.02 -9.60 14.06
C PHE A 65 -15.84 -10.44 13.52
N VAL A 66 -15.97 -11.78 13.53
CA VAL A 66 -14.88 -12.68 13.13
C VAL A 66 -14.61 -12.58 11.62
N TYR A 67 -15.66 -12.44 10.82
CA TYR A 67 -15.52 -12.26 9.37
C TYR A 67 -14.79 -10.95 9.04
N TRP A 68 -15.23 -9.81 9.59
CA TRP A 68 -14.60 -8.51 9.30
C TRP A 68 -13.20 -8.39 9.92
N LEU A 69 -12.95 -8.99 11.08
CA LEU A 69 -11.61 -9.13 11.62
C LEU A 69 -10.70 -9.90 10.66
N THR A 70 -11.19 -11.02 10.11
CA THR A 70 -10.42 -11.79 9.12
C THR A 70 -10.17 -10.95 7.86
N VAL A 71 -11.15 -10.18 7.38
CA VAL A 71 -10.96 -9.28 6.23
C VAL A 71 -9.90 -8.20 6.48
N VAL A 72 -9.88 -7.59 7.68
CA VAL A 72 -8.85 -6.60 8.06
C VAL A 72 -7.47 -7.24 8.14
N VAL A 73 -7.34 -8.40 8.78
CA VAL A 73 -6.03 -9.07 8.88
C VAL A 73 -5.54 -9.53 7.52
N VAL A 74 -6.42 -10.04 6.65
CA VAL A 74 -6.09 -10.39 5.28
C VAL A 74 -5.69 -9.16 4.46
N SER A 75 -6.33 -8.00 4.69
CA SER A 75 -5.98 -6.77 3.97
C SER A 75 -4.58 -6.29 4.30
N VAL A 76 -4.22 -6.27 5.58
CA VAL A 76 -2.86 -5.91 6.04
C VAL A 76 -1.83 -6.92 5.54
N THR A 77 -2.10 -8.22 5.70
CA THR A 77 -1.16 -9.28 5.26
C THR A 77 -0.95 -9.26 3.75
N GLY A 78 -1.99 -8.95 2.98
CA GLY A 78 -1.91 -8.84 1.52
C GLY A 78 -1.06 -7.66 1.04
N THR A 79 -1.12 -6.51 1.75
CA THR A 79 -0.22 -5.37 1.52
C THR A 79 1.22 -5.82 1.73
N LEU A 80 1.52 -6.32 2.93
CA LEU A 80 2.87 -6.72 3.33
C LEU A 80 3.55 -7.74 2.38
N TYR A 81 2.77 -8.68 1.82
CA TYR A 81 3.32 -9.63 0.84
C TYR A 81 3.65 -8.99 -0.50
N THR A 82 2.96 -7.92 -0.87
CA THR A 82 3.30 -7.13 -2.05
C THR A 82 4.57 -6.34 -1.79
N ASP A 83 4.62 -5.65 -0.66
CA ASP A 83 5.75 -4.81 -0.26
C ASP A 83 7.05 -5.63 -0.14
N ILE A 84 7.01 -6.85 0.42
CA ILE A 84 8.20 -7.72 0.43
C ILE A 84 8.70 -7.99 -0.99
N LEU A 85 7.81 -8.20 -1.96
CA LEU A 85 8.23 -8.46 -3.34
C LEU A 85 8.83 -7.20 -3.97
N THR A 86 8.26 -6.02 -3.71
CA THR A 86 8.65 -4.79 -4.40
C THR A 86 9.80 -4.06 -3.71
N ASP A 87 9.79 -4.01 -2.40
CA ASP A 87 10.67 -3.16 -1.60
C ASP A 87 11.92 -3.95 -1.17
N ASP A 88 11.74 -5.17 -0.64
CA ASP A 88 12.88 -6.02 -0.22
C ASP A 88 13.51 -6.77 -1.40
N LEU A 89 12.67 -7.33 -2.30
CA LEU A 89 13.14 -8.13 -3.44
C LEU A 89 13.28 -7.34 -4.74
N ALA A 90 12.99 -6.03 -4.73
CA ALA A 90 13.12 -5.14 -5.88
C ALA A 90 12.40 -5.62 -7.15
N VAL A 91 11.28 -6.34 -7.01
CA VAL A 91 10.47 -6.80 -8.14
C VAL A 91 9.58 -5.65 -8.63
N PRO A 92 9.66 -5.25 -9.90
CA PRO A 92 8.85 -4.12 -10.40
C PRO A 92 7.34 -4.33 -10.18
N LEU A 93 6.61 -3.29 -9.77
CA LEU A 93 5.17 -3.34 -9.47
C LEU A 93 4.34 -3.85 -10.65
N GLY A 94 4.73 -3.50 -11.88
CA GLY A 94 4.10 -4.02 -13.10
C GLY A 94 4.23 -5.55 -13.25
N VAL A 95 5.36 -6.12 -12.83
CA VAL A 95 5.59 -7.58 -12.82
C VAL A 95 4.79 -8.23 -11.70
N SER A 96 4.84 -7.67 -10.48
CA SER A 96 4.06 -8.16 -9.33
C SER A 96 2.56 -8.17 -9.63
N THR A 97 2.03 -7.10 -10.22
CA THR A 97 0.63 -7.00 -10.68
C THR A 97 0.29 -8.11 -11.67
N LEU A 98 1.14 -8.36 -12.67
CA LEU A 98 0.90 -9.42 -13.66
C LEU A 98 0.92 -10.81 -13.01
N VAL A 99 1.89 -11.07 -12.13
CA VAL A 99 2.01 -12.35 -11.41
C VAL A 99 0.78 -12.60 -10.55
N PHE A 100 0.37 -11.63 -9.73
CA PHE A 100 -0.83 -11.77 -8.90
C PHE A 100 -2.10 -11.92 -9.72
N ALA A 101 -2.21 -11.26 -10.89
CA ALA A 101 -3.33 -11.44 -11.80
C ALA A 101 -3.39 -12.88 -12.37
N ILE A 102 -2.24 -13.45 -12.75
CA ILE A 102 -2.14 -14.84 -13.21
C ILE A 102 -2.50 -15.81 -12.08
N VAL A 103 -1.97 -15.59 -10.87
CA VAL A 103 -2.28 -16.42 -9.70
C VAL A 103 -3.78 -16.35 -9.37
N LEU A 104 -4.39 -15.16 -9.40
CA LEU A 104 -5.82 -14.99 -9.16
C LEU A 104 -6.65 -15.73 -10.22
N ALA A 105 -6.27 -15.63 -11.49
CA ALA A 105 -6.92 -16.36 -12.58
C ALA A 105 -6.79 -17.89 -12.38
N ALA A 106 -5.64 -18.38 -11.93
CA ALA A 106 -5.43 -19.78 -11.60
C ALA A 106 -6.30 -20.23 -10.41
N VAL A 107 -6.42 -19.42 -9.37
CA VAL A 107 -7.30 -19.69 -8.22
C VAL A 107 -8.76 -19.77 -8.65
N PHE A 108 -9.25 -18.82 -9.46
CA PHE A 108 -10.61 -18.89 -10.00
C PHE A 108 -10.80 -20.08 -10.94
N GLY A 109 -9.80 -20.42 -11.75
CA GLY A 109 -9.81 -21.59 -12.63
C GLY A 109 -9.93 -22.90 -11.85
N ALA A 110 -9.11 -23.09 -10.82
CA ALA A 110 -9.14 -24.26 -9.94
C ALA A 110 -10.44 -24.35 -9.13
N TRP A 111 -10.95 -23.21 -8.66
CA TRP A 111 -12.23 -23.15 -7.96
C TRP A 111 -13.39 -23.52 -8.90
N TRP A 112 -13.43 -22.98 -10.12
CA TRP A 112 -14.46 -23.33 -11.10
C TRP A 112 -14.37 -24.78 -11.55
N ALA A 113 -13.16 -25.30 -11.80
CA ALA A 113 -12.95 -26.69 -12.19
C ALA A 113 -13.49 -27.66 -11.13
N SER A 114 -13.28 -27.36 -9.85
CA SER A 114 -13.67 -28.22 -8.73
C SER A 114 -15.12 -28.02 -8.26
N GLN A 115 -15.65 -26.80 -8.26
CA GLN A 115 -16.96 -26.48 -7.65
C GLN A 115 -18.02 -26.06 -8.67
N ARG A 116 -17.63 -25.76 -9.92
CA ARG A 116 -18.52 -25.28 -11.01
C ARG A 116 -19.36 -24.05 -10.63
N THR A 117 -18.88 -23.26 -9.68
CA THR A 117 -19.47 -22.01 -9.22
C THR A 117 -18.38 -21.08 -8.69
N LEU A 118 -18.51 -19.79 -8.98
CA LEU A 118 -17.72 -18.70 -8.36
C LEU A 118 -18.61 -17.81 -7.48
N SER A 119 -19.83 -18.26 -7.16
CA SER A 119 -20.80 -17.48 -6.42
C SER A 119 -20.52 -17.53 -4.92
N ILE A 120 -20.36 -16.35 -4.31
CA ILE A 120 -20.13 -16.19 -2.87
C ILE A 120 -21.32 -16.66 -2.01
N HIS A 121 -22.53 -16.63 -2.55
CA HIS A 121 -23.73 -17.10 -1.83
C HIS A 121 -23.75 -18.62 -1.62
N SER A 122 -22.83 -19.35 -2.25
CA SER A 122 -22.77 -20.81 -2.21
C SER A 122 -21.61 -21.35 -1.36
N ILE A 123 -21.01 -20.51 -0.52
CA ILE A 123 -19.91 -20.87 0.39
C ILE A 123 -20.51 -21.60 1.61
N THR A 124 -20.76 -22.90 1.42
CA THR A 124 -21.39 -23.79 2.41
C THR A 124 -20.51 -24.98 2.79
N THR A 125 -19.31 -25.10 2.19
CA THR A 125 -18.35 -26.17 2.45
C THR A 125 -16.96 -25.59 2.71
N THR A 126 -16.16 -26.26 3.52
CA THR A 126 -14.80 -25.82 3.86
C THR A 126 -13.92 -25.64 2.62
N ARG A 127 -14.05 -26.50 1.61
CA ARG A 127 -13.30 -26.35 0.35
C ARG A 127 -13.63 -25.04 -0.39
N ARG A 128 -14.92 -24.67 -0.46
CA ARG A 128 -15.35 -23.40 -1.08
C ARG A 128 -14.88 -22.20 -0.27
N GLU A 129 -14.88 -22.33 1.05
CA GLU A 129 -14.41 -21.30 1.96
C GLU A 129 -12.91 -21.06 1.83
N LEU A 130 -12.10 -22.11 1.68
CA LEU A 130 -10.66 -22.00 1.42
C LEU A 130 -10.38 -21.31 0.08
N PHE A 131 -11.06 -21.69 -1.00
CA PHE A 131 -10.92 -20.99 -2.29
C PHE A 131 -11.32 -19.52 -2.19
N TYR A 132 -12.36 -19.22 -1.43
CA TYR A 132 -12.82 -17.86 -1.21
C TYR A 132 -11.77 -17.01 -0.47
N TRP A 133 -11.23 -17.50 0.65
CA TRP A 133 -10.21 -16.77 1.40
C TRP A 133 -8.89 -16.65 0.64
N LEU A 134 -8.50 -17.69 -0.10
CA LEU A 134 -7.34 -17.62 -0.98
C LEU A 134 -7.54 -16.59 -2.09
N ALA A 135 -8.70 -16.59 -2.76
CA ALA A 135 -9.01 -15.57 -3.75
C ALA A 135 -8.95 -14.18 -3.14
N ILE A 136 -9.53 -13.98 -1.94
CA ILE A 136 -9.47 -12.70 -1.24
C ILE A 136 -8.03 -12.27 -0.97
N LEU A 137 -7.18 -13.13 -0.39
CA LEU A 137 -5.78 -12.81 -0.12
C LEU A 137 -5.04 -12.36 -1.39
N VAL A 138 -5.18 -13.12 -2.48
CA VAL A 138 -4.54 -12.79 -3.76
C VAL A 138 -5.12 -11.49 -4.36
N THR A 139 -6.43 -11.23 -4.22
CA THR A 139 -7.00 -9.94 -4.67
C THR A 139 -6.50 -8.75 -3.86
N PHE A 140 -6.17 -8.94 -2.59
CA PHE A 140 -5.60 -7.88 -1.76
C PHE A 140 -4.19 -7.54 -2.22
N ALA A 141 -3.32 -8.54 -2.40
CA ALA A 141 -1.97 -8.34 -2.93
C ALA A 141 -1.98 -7.75 -4.34
N LEU A 142 -2.81 -8.30 -5.25
CA LEU A 142 -2.99 -7.74 -6.60
C LEU A 142 -3.41 -6.27 -6.56
N GLY A 143 -4.32 -5.92 -5.66
CA GLY A 143 -4.88 -4.59 -5.62
C GLY A 143 -3.97 -3.54 -4.99
N THR A 144 -3.07 -3.93 -4.07
CA THR A 144 -1.97 -3.08 -3.60
C THR A 144 -0.99 -2.85 -4.75
N ALA A 145 -0.45 -3.92 -5.35
CA ALA A 145 0.48 -3.80 -6.48
C ALA A 145 -0.06 -2.95 -7.65
N ALA A 146 -1.36 -3.09 -7.94
CA ALA A 146 -2.03 -2.31 -8.97
C ALA A 146 -2.34 -0.87 -8.55
N GLY A 147 -2.54 -0.60 -7.26
CA GLY A 147 -2.71 0.75 -6.71
C GLY A 147 -1.42 1.55 -6.87
N ASP A 148 -0.35 1.07 -6.26
CA ASP A 148 0.98 1.71 -6.28
C ASP A 148 1.52 1.78 -7.70
N GLY A 149 1.32 0.70 -8.47
CA GLY A 149 1.68 0.65 -9.88
C GLY A 149 0.96 1.69 -10.75
N ILE A 150 -0.24 2.18 -10.37
CA ILE A 150 -0.87 3.32 -11.07
C ILE A 150 -0.09 4.60 -10.80
N LEU A 151 0.31 4.86 -9.55
CA LEU A 151 1.08 6.05 -9.18
C LEU A 151 2.45 6.03 -9.88
N GLU A 152 3.16 4.90 -9.83
CA GLU A 152 4.49 4.74 -10.45
C GLU A 152 4.42 4.94 -11.97
N LEU A 153 3.45 4.28 -12.61
CA LEU A 153 3.34 4.27 -14.07
C LEU A 153 2.91 5.62 -14.63
N THR A 154 2.08 6.37 -13.90
CA THR A 154 1.44 7.60 -14.39
C THR A 154 1.97 8.89 -13.77
N GLY A 155 2.77 8.82 -12.70
CA GLY A 155 3.23 9.99 -11.94
C GLY A 155 2.08 10.85 -11.39
N TRP A 156 0.85 10.32 -11.35
CA TRP A 156 -0.30 11.04 -10.82
C TRP A 156 -0.22 11.12 -9.30
N SER A 157 -0.67 12.24 -8.73
CA SER A 157 -0.84 12.32 -7.29
C SER A 157 -1.87 11.30 -6.80
N PRO A 158 -1.75 10.79 -5.56
CA PRO A 158 -2.68 9.79 -5.02
C PRO A 158 -4.16 10.18 -5.19
N GLY A 159 -4.50 11.45 -4.97
CA GLY A 159 -5.86 11.96 -5.13
C GLY A 159 -6.41 11.90 -6.56
N VAL A 160 -5.58 12.10 -7.57
CA VAL A 160 -5.98 11.93 -8.98
C VAL A 160 -6.05 10.44 -9.33
N SER A 161 -5.12 9.64 -8.81
CA SER A 161 -5.08 8.18 -9.00
C SER A 161 -6.33 7.46 -8.48
N VAL A 162 -7.06 8.03 -7.50
CA VAL A 162 -8.37 7.53 -7.04
C VAL A 162 -9.43 7.52 -8.16
N LEU A 163 -9.36 8.45 -9.11
CA LEU A 163 -10.40 8.62 -10.14
C LEU A 163 -10.51 7.43 -11.09
N LEU A 164 -9.40 6.77 -11.41
CA LEU A 164 -9.38 5.61 -12.30
C LEU A 164 -10.12 4.39 -11.70
N PRO A 165 -9.75 3.84 -10.53
CA PRO A 165 -10.47 2.73 -9.92
C PRO A 165 -11.91 3.11 -9.54
N ALA A 166 -12.18 4.36 -9.15
CA ALA A 166 -13.55 4.85 -8.91
C ALA A 166 -14.39 4.85 -10.20
N GLY A 167 -13.85 5.35 -11.31
CA GLY A 167 -14.50 5.35 -12.62
C GLY A 167 -14.77 3.94 -13.13
N LEU A 168 -13.83 3.01 -12.94
CA LEU A 168 -14.00 1.60 -13.25
C LEU A 168 -15.09 0.95 -12.39
N LEU A 169 -15.19 1.29 -11.11
CA LEU A 169 -16.25 0.81 -10.23
C LEU A 169 -17.64 1.30 -10.70
N VAL A 170 -17.75 2.57 -11.10
CA VAL A 170 -18.99 3.10 -11.71
C VAL A 170 -19.33 2.35 -12.99
N ALA A 171 -18.34 2.08 -13.86
CA ALA A 171 -18.54 1.29 -15.06
C ALA A 171 -19.04 -0.14 -14.73
N VAL A 172 -18.50 -0.77 -13.68
CA VAL A 172 -19.00 -2.07 -13.21
C VAL A 172 -20.46 -2.00 -12.78
N ILE A 173 -20.86 -0.96 -12.04
CA ILE A 173 -22.26 -0.75 -11.62
C ILE A 173 -23.17 -0.57 -12.84
N VAL A 174 -22.76 0.22 -13.83
CA VAL A 174 -23.51 0.41 -15.08
C VAL A 174 -23.66 -0.92 -15.84
N GLY A 175 -22.57 -1.67 -15.99
CA GLY A 175 -22.57 -3.00 -16.61
C GLY A 175 -23.50 -3.99 -15.91
N TRP A 176 -23.53 -3.96 -14.57
CA TRP A 176 -24.46 -4.77 -13.79
C TRP A 176 -25.91 -4.36 -14.02
N ARG A 177 -26.22 -3.05 -14.01
CA ARG A 177 -27.58 -2.51 -14.27
C ARG A 177 -28.08 -2.83 -15.68
N MET A 178 -27.19 -2.99 -16.67
CA MET A 178 -27.52 -3.44 -18.03
C MET A 178 -27.86 -4.95 -18.12
N GLY A 179 -27.80 -5.69 -17.01
CA GLY A 179 -28.07 -7.11 -16.95
C GLY A 179 -26.83 -7.99 -17.12
N GLY A 180 -25.65 -7.46 -16.74
CA GLY A 180 -24.41 -8.22 -16.66
C GLY A 180 -24.49 -9.35 -15.65
N ASN A 181 -23.55 -10.31 -15.76
CA ASN A 181 -23.49 -11.44 -14.83
C ASN A 181 -23.20 -10.93 -13.40
N PRO A 182 -24.07 -11.18 -12.40
CA PRO A 182 -23.88 -10.64 -11.04
C PRO A 182 -22.61 -11.13 -10.34
N VAL A 183 -22.17 -12.36 -10.62
CA VAL A 183 -20.95 -12.93 -10.02
C VAL A 183 -19.72 -12.25 -10.60
N LEU A 184 -19.69 -12.03 -11.91
CA LEU A 184 -18.59 -11.31 -12.56
C LEU A 184 -18.53 -9.85 -12.10
N ALA A 185 -19.68 -9.17 -12.06
CA ALA A 185 -19.74 -7.78 -11.58
C ALA A 185 -19.29 -7.67 -10.12
N PHE A 186 -19.66 -8.63 -9.26
CA PHE A 186 -19.19 -8.71 -7.89
C PHE A 186 -17.67 -8.81 -7.81
N TRP A 187 -17.06 -9.77 -8.52
CA TRP A 187 -15.60 -9.94 -8.47
C TRP A 187 -14.85 -8.76 -9.06
N LEU A 188 -15.33 -8.17 -10.16
CA LEU A 188 -14.73 -6.94 -10.71
C LEU A 188 -14.78 -5.79 -9.70
N ALA A 189 -15.95 -5.54 -9.10
CA ALA A 189 -16.10 -4.51 -8.08
C ALA A 189 -15.22 -4.79 -6.85
N TYR A 190 -15.16 -6.06 -6.41
CA TYR A 190 -14.36 -6.48 -5.25
C TYR A 190 -12.85 -6.29 -5.48
N ILE A 191 -12.36 -6.60 -6.69
CA ILE A 191 -10.96 -6.39 -7.06
C ILE A 191 -10.67 -4.90 -7.13
N LEU A 192 -11.52 -4.12 -7.80
CA LEU A 192 -11.31 -2.67 -8.02
C LEU A 192 -11.44 -1.82 -6.75
N THR A 193 -12.16 -2.28 -5.72
CA THR A 193 -12.22 -1.54 -4.46
C THR A 193 -10.89 -1.56 -3.70
N ARG A 194 -9.96 -2.46 -4.03
CA ARG A 194 -8.65 -2.49 -3.39
C ARG A 194 -7.69 -1.39 -3.86
N PRO A 195 -7.37 -1.23 -5.16
CA PRO A 195 -6.55 -0.10 -5.62
C PRO A 195 -7.25 1.24 -5.34
N LEU A 196 -8.59 1.27 -5.29
CA LEU A 196 -9.31 2.45 -4.79
C LEU A 196 -8.96 2.76 -3.32
N GLY A 197 -8.92 1.73 -2.48
CA GLY A 197 -8.63 1.85 -1.05
C GLY A 197 -7.19 2.23 -0.76
N ALA A 198 -6.23 1.66 -1.51
CA ALA A 198 -4.80 2.00 -1.44
C ALA A 198 -4.58 3.48 -1.77
N ASN A 199 -4.97 3.90 -2.99
CA ASN A 199 -4.85 5.30 -3.43
C ASN A 199 -5.58 6.30 -2.51
N LEU A 200 -6.69 5.88 -1.87
CA LEU A 200 -7.41 6.72 -0.89
C LEU A 200 -6.64 6.83 0.43
N GLY A 201 -6.00 5.73 0.86
CA GLY A 201 -5.11 5.69 2.02
C GLY A 201 -3.95 6.66 1.84
N ASP A 202 -3.22 6.50 0.74
CA ASP A 202 -2.08 7.34 0.36
C ASP A 202 -2.48 8.80 0.24
N TRP A 203 -3.62 9.08 -0.39
CA TRP A 203 -4.10 10.45 -0.51
C TRP A 203 -4.40 11.08 0.84
N MET A 204 -4.89 10.33 1.81
CA MET A 204 -5.13 10.85 3.16
C MET A 204 -3.84 10.96 3.99
N SER A 205 -2.96 9.98 3.89
CA SER A 205 -1.77 9.85 4.73
C SER A 205 -0.58 10.68 4.24
N PHE A 206 -0.34 10.75 2.93
CA PHE A 206 0.87 11.36 2.36
C PHE A 206 0.95 12.86 2.63
N PRO A 207 2.18 13.43 2.71
CA PRO A 207 2.40 14.86 2.80
C PRO A 207 1.76 15.65 1.65
N VAL A 208 1.50 16.93 1.89
CA VAL A 208 0.95 17.84 0.86
C VAL A 208 1.93 18.04 -0.31
N SER A 209 3.24 17.91 -0.07
CA SER A 209 4.28 17.95 -1.10
C SER A 209 4.11 16.85 -2.15
N ASP A 210 3.64 15.67 -1.74
CA ASP A 210 3.48 14.49 -2.60
C ASP A 210 2.03 14.38 -3.14
N GLY A 211 1.24 15.44 -2.95
CA GLY A 211 -0.15 15.52 -3.40
C GLY A 211 -1.15 14.80 -2.50
N GLY A 212 -0.76 14.47 -1.25
CA GLY A 212 -1.64 13.99 -0.19
C GLY A 212 -2.30 15.11 0.63
N LEU A 213 -3.09 14.74 1.63
CA LEU A 213 -3.78 15.65 2.55
C LEU A 213 -2.96 15.98 3.80
N GLY A 214 -1.86 15.27 4.06
CA GLY A 214 -0.96 15.50 5.19
C GLY A 214 -1.55 15.13 6.55
N ILE A 215 -2.56 14.25 6.61
CA ILE A 215 -3.16 13.81 7.88
C ILE A 215 -2.20 12.88 8.64
N GLY A 216 -1.27 12.25 7.92
CA GLY A 216 -0.33 11.28 8.45
C GLY A 216 -0.91 9.87 8.55
N VAL A 217 -0.03 8.89 8.49
CA VAL A 217 -0.36 7.46 8.43
C VAL A 217 -1.08 6.98 9.71
N GLY A 218 -0.59 7.39 10.88
CA GLY A 218 -1.15 6.99 12.19
C GLY A 218 -2.58 7.49 12.43
N PRO A 219 -2.86 8.81 12.38
CA PRO A 219 -4.21 9.34 12.58
C PRO A 219 -5.21 8.82 11.54
N THR A 220 -4.78 8.66 10.28
CA THR A 220 -5.59 8.05 9.21
C THR A 220 -6.00 6.63 9.58
N SER A 221 -5.04 5.79 10.00
CA SER A 221 -5.29 4.41 10.43
C SER A 221 -6.25 4.33 11.62
N ILE A 222 -6.09 5.17 12.64
CA ILE A 222 -6.98 5.22 13.81
C ILE A 222 -8.40 5.59 13.40
N PHE A 223 -8.55 6.60 12.54
CA PHE A 223 -9.86 7.04 12.04
C PHE A 223 -10.60 5.89 11.33
N PHE A 224 -9.92 5.22 10.40
CA PHE A 224 -10.55 4.14 9.67
C PHE A 224 -10.80 2.89 10.54
N LEU A 225 -9.89 2.52 11.44
CA LEU A 225 -10.11 1.44 12.41
C LEU A 225 -11.33 1.73 13.30
N GLY A 226 -11.47 2.98 13.76
CA GLY A 226 -12.64 3.44 14.51
C GLY A 226 -13.94 3.32 13.69
N ALA A 227 -13.91 3.73 12.42
CA ALA A 227 -15.06 3.62 11.52
C ALA A 227 -15.44 2.16 11.22
N ILE A 228 -14.45 1.28 11.04
CA ILE A 228 -14.67 -0.18 10.90
C ILE A 228 -15.32 -0.70 12.17
N LEU A 229 -14.75 -0.42 13.34
CA LEU A 229 -15.28 -0.89 14.62
C LEU A 229 -16.73 -0.43 14.81
N ALA A 230 -17.02 0.85 14.58
CA ALA A 230 -18.38 1.39 14.67
C ALA A 230 -19.35 0.66 13.72
N THR A 231 -18.91 0.40 12.49
CA THR A 231 -19.72 -0.33 11.50
C THR A 231 -19.93 -1.79 11.89
N VAL A 232 -18.89 -2.48 12.38
CA VAL A 232 -18.98 -3.87 12.88
C VAL A 232 -19.91 -3.95 14.08
N VAL A 233 -19.83 -3.02 15.03
CA VAL A 233 -20.73 -2.96 16.20
C VAL A 233 -22.17 -2.75 15.73
N TYR A 234 -22.40 -1.79 14.82
CA TYR A 234 -23.72 -1.56 14.24
C TYR A 234 -24.28 -2.81 13.54
N LEU A 235 -23.49 -3.50 12.71
CA LEU A 235 -23.91 -4.73 12.02
C LEU A 235 -24.14 -5.88 13.01
N THR A 236 -23.33 -5.99 14.06
CA THR A 236 -23.50 -7.00 15.11
C THR A 236 -24.81 -6.82 15.88
N ILE A 237 -25.19 -5.57 16.17
CA ILE A 237 -26.44 -5.23 16.87
C ILE A 237 -27.65 -5.39 15.93
N THR A 238 -27.59 -4.81 14.73
CA THR A 238 -28.74 -4.73 13.83
C THR A 238 -28.97 -5.99 13.00
N ARG A 239 -27.94 -6.82 12.79
CA ARG A 239 -27.95 -8.01 11.92
C ARG A 239 -28.54 -7.76 10.53
N THR A 240 -28.42 -6.52 10.04
CA THR A 240 -28.93 -6.10 8.73
C THR A 240 -28.19 -6.78 7.57
N ASP A 241 -27.05 -7.41 7.84
CA ASP A 241 -26.19 -8.16 6.93
C ASP A 241 -26.37 -9.68 7.02
N ALA A 242 -27.25 -10.18 7.89
CA ALA A 242 -27.53 -11.61 8.03
C ALA A 242 -28.40 -12.13 6.87
N THR A 243 -27.92 -13.19 6.21
CA THR A 243 -28.52 -13.86 5.03
C THR A 243 -29.99 -14.29 5.14
N GLU A 244 -30.63 -14.19 6.30
CA GLU A 244 -32.00 -14.65 6.56
C GLU A 244 -33.06 -13.78 5.84
N ASN A 245 -32.70 -12.57 5.38
CA ASN A 245 -33.60 -11.64 4.70
C ASN A 245 -33.57 -11.68 3.16
N ALA A 246 -32.70 -12.48 2.55
CA ALA A 246 -32.43 -12.40 1.11
C ALA A 246 -33.18 -13.46 0.27
N GLN A 247 -34.48 -13.27 0.04
CA GLN A 247 -35.14 -13.85 -1.14
C GLN A 247 -34.95 -12.92 -2.35
N THR A 248 -33.74 -12.87 -2.92
CA THR A 248 -33.50 -12.10 -4.14
C THR A 248 -33.76 -12.94 -5.39
N ARG A 249 -34.90 -12.64 -6.03
CA ARG A 249 -35.31 -13.08 -7.37
C ARG A 249 -34.14 -12.87 -8.35
N ARG A 250 -33.51 -13.96 -8.81
CA ARG A 250 -32.45 -13.90 -9.82
C ARG A 250 -32.98 -13.18 -11.07
N PRO A 251 -32.42 -12.04 -11.49
CA PRO A 251 -32.76 -11.46 -12.78
C PRO A 251 -32.42 -12.51 -13.85
N GLN A 252 -33.41 -12.93 -14.65
CA GLN A 252 -33.15 -13.81 -15.78
C GLN A 252 -32.35 -13.02 -16.83
N THR A 253 -31.04 -13.20 -16.85
CA THR A 253 -30.17 -12.60 -17.86
C THR A 253 -30.32 -13.35 -19.17
N THR A 254 -30.78 -12.69 -20.23
CA THR A 254 -30.83 -13.31 -21.57
C THR A 254 -29.41 -13.46 -22.16
N PRO A 255 -29.16 -14.48 -23.00
CA PRO A 255 -27.84 -14.69 -23.61
C PRO A 255 -27.32 -13.47 -24.39
N ARG A 256 -28.23 -12.70 -25.01
CA ARG A 256 -27.92 -11.47 -25.77
C ARG A 256 -27.44 -10.35 -24.84
N ARG A 257 -28.09 -10.13 -23.70
CA ARG A 257 -27.64 -9.17 -22.68
C ARG A 257 -26.29 -9.58 -22.07
N ARG A 258 -26.08 -10.88 -21.85
CA ARG A 258 -24.80 -11.42 -21.38
C ARG A 258 -23.65 -11.14 -22.35
N ARG A 259 -23.85 -11.35 -23.66
CA ARG A 259 -22.82 -11.02 -24.66
C ARG A 259 -22.56 -9.51 -24.74
N GLY A 260 -23.62 -8.69 -24.74
CA GLY A 260 -23.48 -7.23 -24.76
C GLY A 260 -22.73 -6.67 -23.56
N THR A 261 -22.99 -7.20 -22.36
CA THR A 261 -22.30 -6.79 -21.13
C THR A 261 -20.84 -7.25 -21.06
N LEU A 262 -20.51 -8.41 -21.64
CA LEU A 262 -19.11 -8.84 -21.79
C LEU A 262 -18.35 -7.91 -22.74
N ILE A 263 -18.93 -7.56 -23.89
CA ILE A 263 -18.32 -6.59 -24.83
C ILE A 263 -18.11 -5.25 -24.14
N TYR A 264 -19.10 -4.80 -23.36
CA TYR A 264 -18.99 -3.58 -22.56
C TYR A 264 -17.82 -3.63 -21.57
N PHE A 265 -17.69 -4.70 -20.76
CA PHE A 265 -16.56 -4.82 -19.82
C PHE A 265 -15.21 -4.91 -20.54
N SER A 266 -15.14 -5.60 -21.67
CA SER A 266 -13.91 -5.64 -22.48
C SER A 266 -13.55 -4.27 -23.05
N ALA A 267 -14.54 -3.49 -23.50
CA ALA A 267 -14.33 -2.13 -23.98
C ALA A 267 -13.86 -1.20 -22.84
N VAL A 268 -14.47 -1.28 -21.67
CA VAL A 268 -14.06 -0.52 -20.47
C VAL A 268 -12.61 -0.87 -20.08
N ALA A 269 -12.25 -2.16 -20.07
CA ALA A 269 -10.89 -2.59 -19.77
C ALA A 269 -9.87 -2.09 -20.82
N ALA A 270 -10.23 -2.12 -22.11
CA ALA A 270 -9.38 -1.61 -23.17
C ALA A 270 -9.17 -0.08 -23.07
N ILE A 271 -10.23 0.66 -22.71
CA ILE A 271 -10.14 2.10 -22.45
C ILE A 271 -9.23 2.37 -21.25
N ALA A 272 -9.38 1.62 -20.16
CA ALA A 272 -8.53 1.76 -18.98
C ALA A 272 -7.05 1.54 -19.31
N ALA A 273 -6.75 0.47 -20.06
CA ALA A 273 -5.39 0.20 -20.53
C ALA A 273 -4.86 1.32 -21.45
N ALA A 274 -5.69 1.83 -22.37
CA ALA A 274 -5.32 2.94 -23.23
C ALA A 274 -5.03 4.23 -22.45
N VAL A 275 -5.81 4.52 -21.40
CA VAL A 275 -5.58 5.65 -20.49
C VAL A 275 -4.25 5.47 -19.76
N LEU A 276 -3.96 4.29 -19.22
CA LEU A 276 -2.69 4.02 -18.54
C LEU A 276 -1.48 4.13 -19.49
N VAL A 277 -1.58 3.57 -20.71
CA VAL A 277 -0.52 3.70 -21.73
C VAL A 277 -0.32 5.15 -22.15
N TRP A 278 -1.41 5.90 -22.34
CA TRP A 278 -1.33 7.31 -22.68
C TRP A 278 -0.71 8.15 -21.55
N ALA A 279 -1.11 7.90 -20.30
CA ALA A 279 -0.59 8.58 -19.12
C ALA A 279 0.89 8.26 -18.92
N HIS A 280 1.29 7.01 -19.09
CA HIS A 280 2.69 6.58 -19.03
C HIS A 280 3.58 7.26 -20.08
N ALA A 281 3.02 7.55 -21.26
CA ALA A 281 3.73 8.22 -22.35
C ALA A 281 3.84 9.75 -22.16
N GLN A 282 3.16 10.33 -21.17
CA GLN A 282 3.32 11.75 -20.86
C GLN A 282 4.60 11.98 -20.07
N PRO A 283 5.30 13.12 -20.24
CA PRO A 283 6.40 13.49 -19.36
C PRO A 283 5.89 13.64 -17.94
N HIS A 284 6.37 12.78 -17.05
CA HIS A 284 6.10 12.84 -15.63
C HIS A 284 7.39 12.52 -14.88
N SER A 285 7.54 13.09 -13.69
CA SER A 285 8.39 12.48 -12.68
C SER A 285 7.60 11.31 -12.11
N THR A 286 8.25 10.19 -11.82
CA THR A 286 7.67 9.18 -10.92
C THR A 286 7.28 9.92 -9.65
N ALA A 287 5.97 10.14 -9.45
CA ALA A 287 5.47 10.39 -8.10
C ALA A 287 6.00 9.21 -7.30
N ALA A 288 6.65 9.45 -6.16
CA ALA A 288 7.19 8.39 -5.33
C ALA A 288 6.05 7.39 -5.04
N ALA A 289 5.96 6.34 -5.84
CA ALA A 289 5.20 5.16 -5.54
C ALA A 289 6.09 4.45 -4.55
N SER A 290 5.85 4.70 -3.26
CA SER A 290 6.59 4.10 -2.17
C SER A 290 8.12 4.02 -2.39
N GLU A 291 8.74 5.03 -3.01
CA GLU A 291 10.16 5.27 -2.75
C GLU A 291 10.25 5.97 -1.40
N GLU A 292 9.96 5.22 -0.34
CA GLU A 292 10.38 5.55 1.01
C GLU A 292 10.32 4.30 1.91
N GLY A 293 11.25 3.40 1.68
CA GLY A 293 12.27 3.24 2.72
C GLY A 293 13.55 3.93 2.23
N PRO A 294 14.23 4.79 3.01
CA PRO A 294 13.84 5.62 4.16
C PRO A 294 13.70 7.11 3.77
N ASN A 295 12.98 7.92 4.56
CA ASN A 295 13.11 9.39 4.76
C ASN A 295 11.79 10.08 5.09
N THR A 296 11.28 9.87 6.30
CA THR A 296 10.44 10.90 6.92
C THR A 296 11.20 12.23 6.89
N VAL A 297 10.85 13.11 5.94
CA VAL A 297 11.28 14.51 5.97
C VAL A 297 10.57 15.14 7.16
N VAL A 298 11.14 14.96 8.35
CA VAL A 298 10.73 15.70 9.53
C VAL A 298 11.26 17.11 9.35
N THR A 299 10.39 18.02 8.92
CA THR A 299 10.77 19.43 8.79
C THR A 299 10.83 20.04 10.20
N LEU A 300 12.01 20.50 10.61
CA LEU A 300 12.19 21.27 11.85
C LEU A 300 11.27 22.49 11.85
N ALA A 301 10.67 22.82 13.00
CA ALA A 301 10.07 24.13 13.17
C ALA A 301 11.14 25.23 12.98
N PRO A 302 10.77 26.47 12.59
CA PRO A 302 11.74 27.53 12.24
C PRO A 302 12.78 27.91 13.33
N GLU A 303 12.67 27.38 14.54
CA GLU A 303 13.55 27.64 15.69
C GLU A 303 14.21 26.36 16.26
N GLU A 304 14.06 25.22 15.59
CA GLU A 304 14.50 23.91 16.07
C GLU A 304 15.72 23.44 15.26
N SER A 305 16.73 22.88 15.95
CA SER A 305 17.97 22.37 15.33
C SER A 305 18.02 20.85 15.46
N ALA A 306 18.31 20.14 14.37
CA ALA A 306 18.47 18.68 14.35
C ALA A 306 19.67 18.19 15.17
N THR A 307 20.55 19.10 15.62
CA THR A 307 21.75 18.77 16.38
C THR A 307 21.67 19.17 17.85
N ILE A 308 20.58 19.81 18.30
CA ILE A 308 20.47 20.44 19.63
C ILE A 308 20.72 19.46 20.80
N ASN A 309 20.34 18.20 20.61
CA ASN A 309 20.44 17.14 21.61
C ASN A 309 21.66 16.23 21.39
N PHE A 310 22.45 16.46 20.35
CA PHE A 310 23.61 15.64 20.04
C PHE A 310 24.91 16.18 20.65
N PRO A 311 25.87 15.30 20.99
CA PRO A 311 27.17 15.73 21.48
C PRO A 311 27.89 16.59 20.43
N ASN A 312 28.30 17.80 20.83
CA ASN A 312 29.07 18.72 19.97
C ASN A 312 30.31 18.07 19.33
N GLY A 313 30.92 17.09 20.00
CA GLY A 313 32.05 16.33 19.47
C GLY A 313 31.70 15.49 18.23
N SER A 314 30.58 14.76 18.27
CA SER A 314 30.11 13.96 17.13
C SER A 314 29.67 14.85 15.98
N VAL A 315 28.90 15.90 16.27
CA VAL A 315 28.44 16.88 15.24
C VAL A 315 29.64 17.56 14.56
N ALA A 316 30.66 17.96 15.33
CA ALA A 316 31.88 18.55 14.77
C ALA A 316 32.68 17.57 13.90
N ASN A 317 32.69 16.27 14.27
CA ASN A 317 33.33 15.23 13.46
C ASN A 317 32.61 15.06 12.12
N TYR A 318 31.28 14.90 12.10
CA TYR A 318 30.51 14.78 10.86
C TYR A 318 30.69 16.01 9.97
N ARG A 319 30.61 17.20 10.56
CA ARG A 319 30.83 18.46 9.84
C ARG A 319 32.19 18.50 9.17
N SER A 320 33.26 18.10 9.86
CA SER A 320 34.60 18.03 9.27
C SER A 320 34.66 17.06 8.10
N ILE A 321 34.03 15.89 8.20
CA ILE A 321 34.01 14.90 7.11
C ILE A 321 33.25 15.44 5.89
N VAL A 322 32.12 16.12 6.12
CA VAL A 322 31.30 16.75 5.06
C VAL A 322 32.04 17.91 4.39
N GLU A 323 32.73 18.77 5.16
CA GLU A 323 33.58 19.86 4.64
C GLU A 323 34.73 19.32 3.79
N ASP A 324 35.42 18.27 4.27
CA ASP A 324 36.50 17.61 3.52
C ASP A 324 35.97 17.01 2.21
N THR A 325 34.83 16.31 2.26
CA THR A 325 34.22 15.69 1.08
C THR A 325 33.82 16.74 0.06
N LEU A 326 33.24 17.87 0.49
CA LEU A 326 32.91 19.00 -0.37
C LEU A 326 34.16 19.60 -1.02
N GLY A 327 35.26 19.73 -0.27
CA GLY A 327 36.55 20.16 -0.81
C GLY A 327 37.07 19.25 -1.92
N LEU A 328 36.94 17.93 -1.73
CA LEU A 328 37.35 16.92 -2.73
C LEU A 328 36.47 16.95 -3.98
N VAL A 329 35.14 17.06 -3.82
CA VAL A 329 34.21 17.25 -4.94
C VAL A 329 34.55 18.52 -5.73
N MET A 330 34.81 19.64 -5.04
CA MET A 330 35.20 20.89 -5.69
C MET A 330 36.56 20.83 -6.39
N ALA A 331 37.47 19.97 -5.92
CA ALA A 331 38.76 19.70 -6.55
C ALA A 331 38.67 18.69 -7.72
N GLY A 332 37.51 18.07 -7.94
CA GLY A 332 37.32 17.01 -8.95
C GLY A 332 37.93 15.67 -8.56
N ASP A 333 38.25 15.46 -7.27
CA ASP A 333 38.79 14.20 -6.76
C ASP A 333 37.66 13.26 -6.32
N THR A 334 37.06 12.59 -7.29
CA THR A 334 35.95 11.64 -7.06
C THR A 334 36.37 10.45 -6.17
N ALA A 335 37.60 9.94 -6.34
CA ALA A 335 38.07 8.79 -5.56
C ALA A 335 38.31 9.17 -4.09
N GLY A 336 38.89 10.36 -3.86
CA GLY A 336 39.01 10.94 -2.54
C GLY A 336 37.64 11.17 -1.89
N ALA A 337 36.69 11.77 -2.63
CA ALA A 337 35.34 12.03 -2.13
C ALA A 337 34.60 10.74 -1.72
N GLN A 338 34.68 9.68 -2.53
CA GLN A 338 34.08 8.37 -2.21
C GLN A 338 34.72 7.70 -0.99
N THR A 339 36.03 7.87 -0.82
CA THR A 339 36.72 7.38 0.38
C THR A 339 36.25 8.16 1.60
N ARG A 340 36.24 9.49 1.52
CA ARG A 340 35.92 10.35 2.65
C ARG A 340 34.45 10.23 3.08
N ILE A 341 33.54 10.04 2.14
CA ILE A 341 32.13 9.82 2.48
C ILE A 341 31.89 8.45 3.13
N THR A 342 32.77 7.47 2.90
CA THR A 342 32.73 6.20 3.63
C THR A 342 33.13 6.36 5.10
N ASP A 343 34.01 7.31 5.41
CA ASP A 343 34.30 7.66 6.80
C ASP A 343 33.06 8.28 7.49
N LEU A 344 32.22 9.01 6.75
CA LEU A 344 30.99 9.59 7.28
C LEU A 344 30.00 8.50 7.67
N GLU A 345 29.70 7.58 6.76
CA GLU A 345 28.82 6.43 7.00
C GLU A 345 29.30 5.64 8.22
N LYS A 346 30.60 5.31 8.25
CA LYS A 346 31.17 4.57 9.37
C LYS A 346 31.03 5.31 10.71
N ALA A 347 31.33 6.60 10.74
CA ALA A 347 31.22 7.40 11.96
C ALA A 347 29.76 7.56 12.42
N TRP A 348 28.83 7.65 11.49
CA TRP A 348 27.40 7.75 11.76
C TRP A 348 26.84 6.44 12.32
N ASP A 349 27.17 5.30 11.69
CA ASP A 349 26.76 3.96 12.12
C ASP A 349 27.33 3.59 13.50
N GLU A 350 28.59 3.95 13.77
CA GLU A 350 29.24 3.71 15.07
C GLU A 350 28.55 4.48 16.20
N ASP A 351 28.05 5.68 15.91
CA ASP A 351 27.41 6.55 16.89
C ASP A 351 25.89 6.30 17.02
N GLN A 352 25.26 5.59 16.08
CA GLN A 352 23.82 5.29 16.06
C GLN A 352 23.25 4.82 17.42
N PRO A 353 23.84 3.84 18.12
CA PRO A 353 23.26 3.34 19.39
C PRO A 353 23.23 4.42 20.49
N THR A 354 24.01 5.48 20.34
CA THR A 354 24.13 6.56 21.31
C THR A 354 23.36 7.82 20.90
N LEU A 355 23.22 8.10 19.60
CA LEU A 355 22.54 9.30 19.11
C LEU A 355 21.04 9.09 18.91
N GLN A 356 20.61 7.97 18.33
CA GLN A 356 19.20 7.71 18.03
C GLN A 356 18.27 7.85 19.25
N PRO A 357 18.64 7.40 20.48
CA PRO A 357 17.80 7.57 21.66
C PRO A 357 17.76 9.00 22.23
N LEU A 358 18.73 9.86 21.88
CA LEU A 358 18.81 11.24 22.37
C LEU A 358 17.80 12.15 21.66
N ASP A 359 17.62 11.94 20.36
CA ASP A 359 16.70 12.71 19.54
C ASP A 359 16.34 11.93 18.27
N GLY A 360 15.21 11.22 18.33
CA GLY A 360 14.73 10.44 17.18
C GLY A 360 14.38 11.32 15.97
N THR A 361 13.94 12.56 16.20
CA THR A 361 13.61 13.51 15.14
C THR A 361 14.87 14.04 14.47
N GLY A 362 15.81 14.57 15.25
CA GLY A 362 17.11 15.03 14.76
C GLY A 362 17.89 13.91 14.07
N TRP A 363 17.80 12.69 14.61
CA TRP A 363 18.42 11.50 14.03
C TRP A 363 17.87 11.23 12.64
N THR A 364 16.55 11.12 12.51
CA THR A 364 15.89 10.82 11.23
C THR A 364 16.21 11.86 10.15
N ILE A 365 16.31 13.14 10.51
CA ILE A 365 16.65 14.22 9.58
C ILE A 365 18.09 14.09 9.08
N LEU A 366 19.04 13.90 9.99
CA LEU A 366 20.44 13.77 9.63
C LEU A 366 20.71 12.49 8.86
N ASP A 367 20.10 11.37 9.26
CA ASP A 367 20.18 10.07 8.60
C ASP A 367 19.78 10.19 7.13
N GLY A 368 18.63 10.80 6.85
CA GLY A 368 18.18 11.00 5.47
C GLY A 368 19.03 11.93 4.64
N GLN A 369 19.58 12.99 5.25
CA GLN A 369 20.53 13.87 4.56
C GLN A 369 21.87 13.18 4.30
N ILE A 370 22.35 12.34 5.22
CA ILE A 370 23.56 11.52 5.05
C ILE A 370 23.36 10.52 3.92
N ASP A 371 22.22 9.85 3.84
CA ASP A 371 21.86 8.94 2.74
C ASP A 371 21.84 9.65 1.38
N ALA A 372 21.26 10.85 1.32
CA ALA A 372 21.25 11.65 0.09
C ALA A 372 22.68 12.01 -0.37
N VAL A 373 23.57 12.33 0.58
CA VAL A 373 24.98 12.58 0.29
C VAL A 373 25.68 11.30 -0.16
N LEU A 374 25.51 10.18 0.54
CA LEU A 374 26.11 8.88 0.16
C LEU A 374 25.68 8.46 -1.24
N LYS A 375 24.38 8.57 -1.56
CA LYS A 375 23.81 8.26 -2.87
C LYS A 375 24.39 9.12 -3.98
N SER A 376 24.56 10.42 -3.73
CA SER A 376 25.11 11.36 -4.75
C SER A 376 26.60 11.14 -5.00
N VAL A 377 27.42 11.00 -3.95
CA VAL A 377 28.89 10.88 -4.06
C VAL A 377 29.31 9.48 -4.55
N ARG A 378 28.55 8.43 -4.21
CA ARG A 378 28.84 7.04 -4.63
C ARG A 378 28.16 6.65 -5.95
N ALA A 379 27.50 7.58 -6.62
CA ALA A 379 26.89 7.31 -7.92
C ALA A 379 27.94 6.78 -8.92
N SER A 380 27.52 5.86 -9.80
CA SER A 380 28.39 5.34 -10.86
C SER A 380 28.83 6.42 -11.87
N THR A 381 28.01 7.47 -11.99
CA THR A 381 28.30 8.71 -12.71
C THR A 381 27.94 9.90 -11.83
N PRO A 382 28.84 10.39 -10.95
CA PRO A 382 28.53 11.48 -10.04
C PRO A 382 28.24 12.79 -10.78
N ASP A 383 27.21 13.50 -10.35
CA ASP A 383 26.89 14.86 -10.79
C ASP A 383 27.40 15.87 -9.76
N PRO A 384 28.43 16.68 -10.08
CA PRO A 384 28.99 17.67 -9.16
C PRO A 384 27.97 18.69 -8.62
N THR A 385 26.89 18.93 -9.36
CA THR A 385 25.82 19.84 -8.92
C THR A 385 24.98 19.20 -7.83
N ALA A 386 24.61 17.94 -8.00
CA ALA A 386 23.85 17.16 -7.03
C ALA A 386 24.68 16.90 -5.77
N GLU A 387 25.95 16.49 -5.91
CA GLU A 387 26.88 16.29 -4.79
C GLU A 387 27.01 17.56 -3.95
N LYS A 388 27.27 18.70 -4.61
CA LYS A 388 27.39 19.98 -3.91
C LYS A 388 26.09 20.36 -3.20
N SER A 389 24.95 20.14 -3.83
CA SER A 389 23.64 20.46 -3.25
C SER A 389 23.38 19.63 -2.00
N ALA A 390 23.58 18.31 -2.06
CA ALA A 390 23.39 17.41 -0.93
C ALA A 390 24.35 17.73 0.22
N LEU A 391 25.65 17.90 -0.07
CA LEU A 391 26.66 18.26 0.93
C LEU A 391 26.39 19.61 1.59
N SER A 392 25.93 20.61 0.83
CA SER A 392 25.62 21.93 1.39
C SER A 392 24.39 21.89 2.29
N THR A 393 23.37 21.10 1.92
CA THR A 393 22.18 20.90 2.76
C THR A 393 22.56 20.27 4.10
N LEU A 394 23.31 19.16 4.07
CA LEU A 394 23.77 18.50 5.28
C LEU A 394 24.66 19.43 6.13
N LEU A 395 25.56 20.18 5.49
CA LEU A 395 26.44 21.11 6.21
C LEU A 395 25.66 22.23 6.93
N ASN A 396 24.59 22.74 6.30
CA ASN A 396 23.73 23.75 6.92
C ASN A 396 23.00 23.20 8.15
N THR A 397 22.49 21.96 8.07
CA THR A 397 21.81 21.31 9.21
C THR A 397 22.78 20.92 10.32
N LEU A 398 24.02 20.54 10.01
CA LEU A 398 25.07 20.30 11.01
C LEU A 398 25.59 21.58 11.68
N SER A 399 25.27 22.75 11.11
CA SER A 399 25.72 24.05 11.58
C SER A 399 24.62 24.89 12.24
N SER A 400 23.38 24.39 12.28
CA SER A 400 22.19 25.09 12.78
C SER A 400 22.03 25.04 14.29
#